data_AF-A0A4R5YLQ6-F1
#
_entry.id   AF-A0A4R5YLQ6-F1
#
_cell.length_a   1.000
_cell.length_b   1.000
_cell.length_c   1.000
_cell.angle_alpha   90.00
_cell.angle_beta   90.00
_cell.angle_gamma   90.00
#
_symmetry.space_group_name_H-M   'P 1'
#
loop_
_entity.id
_entity.type
_entity.pdbx_description
1 polymer ?
#
loop_
_entity_poly.entity_id
_entity_poly.type
_entity_poly.pdbx_seq_one_letter_code
_entity_poly.pdbx_strand_id
1 'polypeptide(L)'
;MLTPAQVAEMLQLDVDEVVALVLDGRLRGARVGSPASWRVEEASVEDYLDDQAEEARLHALWRESNAASFPELWGRGRRGGE
;
A
#
# COMPACT_ATOMS: atom_id res chain seq x y z
N MET A 1 3.00 -20.60 -7.36
CA MET A 1 3.72 -19.74 -8.33
C MET A 1 2.71 -19.28 -9.38
N LEU A 2 2.51 -17.96 -9.47
CA LEU A 2 1.48 -17.33 -10.29
C LEU A 2 2.10 -16.66 -11.51
N THR A 3 1.34 -16.53 -12.60
CA THR A 3 1.72 -15.62 -13.70
C THR A 3 1.42 -14.18 -13.30
N PRO A 4 2.10 -13.18 -13.89
CA PRO A 4 1.74 -11.78 -13.72
C PRO A 4 0.26 -11.50 -14.04
N ALA A 5 -0.30 -12.17 -15.06
CA ALA A 5 -1.71 -12.04 -15.41
C ALA A 5 -2.64 -12.58 -14.32
N GLN A 6 -2.32 -13.70 -13.66
CA GLN A 6 -3.13 -14.20 -12.55
C GLN A 6 -3.11 -13.24 -11.36
N VAL A 7 -1.94 -12.67 -11.03
CA VAL A 7 -1.82 -11.69 -9.95
C VAL A 7 -2.56 -10.39 -10.30
N ALA A 8 -2.50 -9.95 -11.56
CA ALA A 8 -3.21 -8.77 -12.05
C ALA A 8 -4.72 -8.88 -11.83
N GLU A 9 -5.31 -10.03 -12.20
CA GLU A 9 -6.72 -10.32 -11.94
C GLU A 9 -7.06 -10.33 -10.45
N MET A 10 -6.20 -10.91 -9.60
CA MET A 10 -6.41 -10.95 -8.14
C MET A 10 -6.37 -9.58 -7.50
N LEU A 11 -5.46 -8.71 -7.93
CA LEU A 11 -5.24 -7.39 -7.36
C LEU A 11 -6.05 -6.28 -8.06
N GLN A 12 -6.78 -6.62 -9.14
CA GLN A 12 -7.46 -5.67 -10.03
C GLN A 12 -6.49 -4.59 -10.57
N LEU A 13 -5.31 -5.02 -10.99
CA LEU A 13 -4.25 -4.18 -11.57
C LEU A 13 -4.00 -4.57 -13.02
N ASP A 14 -3.27 -3.72 -13.75
CA ASP A 14 -2.73 -4.10 -15.04
C ASP A 14 -1.52 -5.04 -14.89
N VAL A 15 -1.28 -5.87 -15.91
CA VAL A 15 -0.14 -6.80 -15.93
C VAL A 15 1.19 -6.07 -15.81
N ASP A 16 1.32 -4.90 -16.45
CA ASP A 16 2.53 -4.09 -16.40
C ASP A 16 2.77 -3.51 -15.00
N GLU A 17 1.71 -3.19 -14.25
CA GLU A 17 1.82 -2.76 -12.85
C GLU A 17 2.32 -3.90 -11.97
N VAL A 18 1.83 -5.12 -12.17
CA VAL A 18 2.36 -6.30 -11.45
C VAL A 18 3.84 -6.50 -11.74
N VAL A 19 4.28 -6.34 -13.00
CA VAL A 19 5.70 -6.42 -13.36
C VAL A 19 6.49 -5.30 -12.70
N ALA A 20 5.97 -4.07 -12.65
CA ALA A 20 6.60 -2.97 -11.93
C ALA A 20 6.77 -3.28 -10.44
N LEU A 21 5.75 -3.82 -9.77
CA LEU A 21 5.84 -4.25 -8.37
C LEU A 21 6.95 -5.28 -8.14
N VAL A 22 7.17 -6.19 -9.09
CA VAL A 22 8.28 -7.15 -9.03
C VAL A 22 9.63 -6.47 -9.20
N LEU A 23 9.74 -5.52 -10.15
CA LEU A 23 10.97 -4.76 -10.38
C LEU A 23 11.32 -3.84 -9.20
N ASP A 24 10.30 -3.29 -8.54
CA ASP A 24 10.43 -2.44 -7.35
C ASP A 24 10.71 -3.26 -6.08
N GLY A 25 10.71 -4.59 -6.17
CA GLY A 25 10.94 -5.49 -5.04
C GLY A 25 9.77 -5.59 -4.06
N ARG A 26 8.60 -5.03 -4.41
CA ARG A 26 7.35 -5.14 -3.62
C ARG A 26 6.70 -6.52 -3.77
N LEU A 27 6.91 -7.19 -4.90
CA LEU A 27 6.53 -8.59 -5.11
C LEU A 27 7.76 -9.43 -5.42
N ARG A 28 7.85 -10.60 -4.80
CA ARG A 28 8.90 -11.59 -5.10
C ARG A 28 8.55 -12.33 -6.37
N GLY A 29 9.44 -12.27 -7.36
CA GLY A 29 9.27 -12.97 -8.62
C GLY A 29 10.58 -13.25 -9.35
N ALA A 30 10.53 -14.24 -10.25
CA ALA A 30 11.67 -14.66 -11.05
C ALA A 30 11.25 -14.90 -12.51
N ARG A 31 12.18 -14.67 -13.44
CA ARG A 31 12.01 -15.09 -14.84
C ARG A 31 12.46 -16.54 -14.98
N VAL A 32 11.57 -17.40 -15.48
CA VAL A 32 11.83 -18.84 -15.65
C VAL A 32 11.39 -19.30 -17.05
N GLY A 33 12.04 -20.36 -17.54
CA GLY A 33 11.72 -21.01 -18.83
C GLY A 33 12.41 -20.40 -20.06
N SER A 34 12.05 -20.92 -21.23
CA SER A 34 12.50 -20.46 -22.55
C SER A 34 11.32 -20.44 -23.53
N PRO A 35 10.85 -19.27 -23.99
CA PRO A 35 11.32 -17.92 -23.61
C PRO A 35 11.03 -17.62 -22.14
N ALA A 36 11.85 -16.73 -21.56
CA ALA A 36 11.77 -16.39 -20.14
C ALA A 36 10.46 -15.66 -19.82
N SER A 37 9.67 -16.23 -18.91
CA SER A 37 8.41 -15.65 -18.42
C SER A 37 8.51 -15.38 -16.93
N TRP A 38 7.99 -14.24 -16.49
CA TRP A 38 7.86 -13.92 -15.07
C TRP A 38 6.95 -14.92 -14.36
N ARG A 39 7.31 -15.25 -13.12
CA ARG A 39 6.51 -15.97 -12.14
C ARG A 39 6.62 -15.26 -10.80
N VAL A 40 5.50 -15.13 -10.12
CA VAL A 40 5.37 -14.47 -8.83
C VAL A 40 5.12 -15.53 -7.75
N GLU A 41 5.77 -15.36 -6.60
CA GLU A 41 5.52 -16.19 -5.43
C GLU A 41 4.16 -15.85 -4.82
N GLU A 42 3.32 -16.85 -4.59
CA GLU A 42 1.96 -16.66 -4.07
C GLU A 42 1.96 -16.05 -2.66
N ALA A 43 2.80 -16.59 -1.77
CA ALA A 43 3.01 -16.02 -0.43
C ALA A 43 3.44 -14.54 -0.48
N SER A 44 4.18 -14.11 -1.51
CA SER A 44 4.54 -12.70 -1.64
C SER A 44 3.37 -11.80 -2.00
N VAL A 45 2.34 -12.33 -2.66
CA VAL A 45 1.10 -11.59 -2.95
C VAL A 45 0.26 -11.45 -1.69
N GLU A 46 0.21 -12.51 -0.87
CA GLU A 46 -0.44 -12.48 0.45
C GLU A 46 0.24 -11.46 1.36
N ASP A 47 1.56 -11.53 1.52
CA ASP A 47 2.35 -10.57 2.31
C ASP A 47 2.10 -9.12 1.85
N TYR A 48 2.08 -8.90 0.52
CA TYR A 48 1.82 -7.58 -0.04
C TYR A 48 0.43 -7.05 0.34
N LEU A 49 -0.60 -7.90 0.29
CA LEU A 49 -1.97 -7.50 0.66
C LEU A 49 -2.08 -7.17 2.15
N ASP A 50 -1.40 -7.92 3.01
CA ASP A 50 -1.35 -7.65 4.45
C ASP A 50 -0.69 -6.29 4.73
N ASP A 51 0.43 -5.99 4.06
CA ASP A 51 1.10 -4.69 4.14
C ASP A 51 0.15 -3.55 3.70
N GLN A 52 -0.55 -3.70 2.57
CA GLN A 52 -1.50 -2.69 2.09
C GLN A 52 -2.71 -2.50 3.03
N ALA A 53 -3.20 -3.58 3.65
CA ALA A 53 -4.30 -3.51 4.60
C ALA A 53 -3.88 -2.76 5.88
N GLU A 54 -2.68 -2.99 6.40
CA GLU A 54 -2.16 -2.24 7.55
C GLU A 54 -1.91 -0.77 7.19
N GLU A 55 -1.32 -0.46 6.02
CA GLU A 55 -1.16 0.93 5.57
C GLU A 55 -2.52 1.66 5.54
N ALA A 56 -3.54 1.04 4.95
CA ALA A 56 -4.90 1.60 4.92
C ALA A 56 -5.47 1.81 6.34
N ARG A 57 -5.21 0.87 7.25
CA ARG A 57 -5.62 0.95 8.66
C ARG A 57 -4.94 2.10 9.40
N LEU A 58 -3.62 2.27 9.21
CA LEU A 58 -2.84 3.36 9.77
C LEU A 58 -3.33 4.71 9.27
N HIS A 59 -3.61 4.84 7.97
CA HIS A 59 -4.16 6.06 7.39
C HIS A 59 -5.55 6.41 7.94
N ALA A 60 -6.41 5.43 8.15
CA ALA A 60 -7.73 5.65 8.74
C ALA A 60 -7.62 6.17 10.18
N LEU A 61 -6.76 5.56 11.01
CA LEU A 61 -6.54 5.97 12.38
C LEU A 61 -5.91 7.37 12.48
N TRP A 62 -4.97 7.69 11.58
CA TRP A 62 -4.37 9.02 11.55
C TRP A 62 -5.39 10.12 11.21
N ARG A 63 -6.30 9.87 10.26
CA ARG A 63 -7.40 10.79 9.94
C ARG A 63 -8.35 11.01 11.13
N GLU A 64 -8.69 9.96 11.86
CA GLU A 64 -9.55 10.05 13.04
C GLU A 64 -8.89 10.81 14.19
N SER A 65 -7.59 10.54 14.45
CA SER A 65 -6.81 11.24 15.47
C SER A 65 -6.64 12.73 15.16
N ASN A 66 -6.49 13.10 13.88
CA ASN A 66 -6.44 14.50 13.44
C ASN A 66 -7.78 15.21 13.61
N ALA A 67 -8.92 14.53 13.36
CA ALA A 67 -10.25 15.09 13.54
C ALA A 67 -10.67 15.24 15.02
N ALA A 68 -10.17 14.36 15.91
CA ALA A 68 -10.42 14.41 17.34
C ALA A 68 -9.49 15.37 18.10
N SER A 69 -8.36 15.74 17.50
CA SER A 69 -7.47 16.77 18.04
C SER A 69 -7.94 18.15 17.57
N PHE A 70 -7.95 19.14 18.46
CA PHE A 70 -8.18 20.59 18.22
C PHE A 70 -9.58 21.17 18.43
N PRO A 71 -10.01 21.28 19.69
CA PRO A 71 -10.82 22.43 20.12
C PRO A 71 -10.06 23.55 20.85
N GLU A 72 -9.03 23.29 21.68
CA GLU A 72 -8.49 24.35 22.57
C GLU A 72 -7.21 25.07 22.13
N LEU A 73 -6.47 24.61 21.11
CA LEU A 73 -5.15 25.18 20.76
C LEU A 73 -5.18 26.52 20.00
N TRP A 74 -6.37 26.98 19.58
CA TRP A 74 -6.58 28.32 18.98
C TRP A 74 -7.35 29.27 19.93
N GLY A 75 -7.61 28.86 21.16
CA GLY A 75 -8.39 29.61 22.15
C GLY A 75 -7.54 30.52 23.04
N ARG A 76 -7.51 31.81 22.68
CA ARG A 76 -7.08 32.97 23.50
C ARG A 76 -5.60 33.33 23.53
N GLY A 77 -5.10 33.76 22.38
CA GLY A 77 -4.23 34.94 22.33
C GLY A 77 -5.03 36.17 21.92
N ARG A 78 -5.63 36.93 22.86
CA ARG A 78 -5.81 38.41 22.74
C ARG A 78 -6.53 39.07 23.93
N ARG A 79 -5.94 40.23 24.29
CA ARG A 79 -6.37 41.37 25.16
C ARG A 79 -6.01 41.21 26.65
N GLY A 80 -5.16 42.03 27.26
CA GLY A 80 -4.67 43.37 26.90
C GLY A 80 -5.67 44.47 27.31
N GLY A 81 -5.32 45.23 28.36
CA GLY A 81 -6.08 46.34 28.96
C GLY A 81 -7.03 45.88 30.07
N GLU A 82 -7.11 46.48 31.25
CA GLU A 82 -6.52 47.68 31.87
C GLU A 82 -6.49 47.45 33.40
#